data_AF-A0A933M1B8-F1
#
_entry.id   AF-A0A933M1B8-F1
#
_cell.length_a   1.000
_cell.length_b   1.000
_cell.length_c   1.000
_cell.angle_alpha   90.00
_cell.angle_beta   90.00
_cell.angle_gamma   90.00
#
_symmetry.space_group_name_H-M   'P 1'
#
loop_
_entity.id
_entity.type
_entity.pdbx_description
1 polymer ?
#
loop_
_entity_poly.entity_id
_entity_poly.type
_entity_poly.pdbx_seq_one_letter_code
_entity_poly.pdbx_strand_id
1 'polypeptide(L)'
;MPAYLDIARVEREFGYYPNSTIRIYLADVQPIPQVWNYQTIGVTLGKESFHRRSYADGRIDLLTTISKGTPSTWQGTVKMLEPNVFSFEVQTGWDQAMQAFTGTSSGEGDSVLYPMKAMKELWEGARKFCP
;
A
#
# COMPACT_ATOMS: atom_id res chain seq x y z
N MET A 1 19.99 -6.18 -4.48
CA MET A 1 18.84 -6.47 -5.36
C MET A 1 18.35 -5.17 -5.95
N PRO A 2 17.78 -5.18 -7.16
CA PRO A 2 17.09 -4.00 -7.67
C PRO A 2 15.90 -3.60 -6.78
N ALA A 3 15.55 -2.32 -6.75
CA ALA A 3 14.42 -1.81 -6.00
C ALA A 3 13.36 -1.19 -6.91
N TYR A 4 12.12 -1.30 -6.45
CA TYR A 4 10.94 -0.74 -7.08
C TYR A 4 10.40 0.33 -6.14
N LEU A 5 10.69 1.60 -6.42
CA LEU A 5 10.32 2.69 -5.51
C LEU A 5 9.13 3.47 -6.03
N ASP A 6 9.12 3.77 -7.32
CA ASP A 6 8.09 4.63 -7.89
C ASP A 6 6.76 3.88 -7.98
N ILE A 7 5.68 4.50 -7.48
CA ILE A 7 4.33 3.95 -7.57
C ILE A 7 3.76 4.34 -8.92
N ALA A 8 3.62 3.37 -9.82
CA ALA A 8 3.02 3.58 -11.13
C ALA A 8 1.49 3.71 -11.03
N ARG A 9 0.86 2.88 -10.19
CA ARG A 9 -0.60 2.85 -10.03
C ARG A 9 -0.99 2.18 -8.73
N VAL A 10 -2.14 2.56 -8.17
CA VAL A 10 -2.77 1.82 -7.08
C VAL A 10 -4.22 1.55 -7.44
N GLU A 11 -4.65 0.31 -7.20
CA GLU A 11 -6.04 -0.10 -7.32
C GLU A 11 -6.56 -0.52 -5.94
N ARG A 12 -7.81 -0.18 -5.66
CA ARG A 12 -8.52 -0.68 -4.48
C ARG A 12 -9.83 -1.31 -4.93
N GLU A 13 -9.97 -2.59 -4.66
CA GLU A 13 -11.17 -3.38 -4.90
C GLU A 13 -11.90 -3.57 -3.58
N PHE A 14 -13.20 -3.25 -3.56
CA PHE A 14 -14.04 -3.40 -2.38
C PHE A 14 -14.77 -4.75 -2.46
N GLY A 15 -14.49 -5.65 -1.53
CA GLY A 15 -15.19 -6.92 -1.38
C GLY A 15 -16.43 -6.79 -0.49
N TYR A 16 -16.99 -7.93 -0.06
CA TYR A 16 -18.04 -7.92 0.97
C TYR A 16 -17.47 -7.30 2.25
N TYR A 17 -18.12 -6.25 2.75
CA TYR A 17 -17.67 -5.51 3.93
C TYR A 17 -17.35 -6.47 5.08
N PRO A 18 -16.21 -6.33 5.77
CA PRO A 18 -15.23 -5.24 5.71
C PRO A 18 -14.03 -5.50 4.79
N ASN A 19 -14.09 -6.45 3.85
CA ASN A 19 -12.90 -6.84 3.09
C ASN A 19 -12.61 -5.89 1.92
N SER A 20 -11.34 -5.51 1.77
CA SER A 20 -10.86 -4.81 0.58
C SER A 20 -9.49 -5.36 0.17
N THR A 21 -9.24 -5.33 -1.13
CA THR A 21 -7.97 -5.71 -1.72
C THR A 21 -7.33 -4.48 -2.30
N ILE A 22 -6.10 -4.16 -1.91
CA ILE A 22 -5.34 -3.04 -2.47
C ILE A 22 -4.16 -3.59 -3.26
N ARG A 23 -4.09 -3.25 -4.54
CA ARG A 23 -2.98 -3.63 -5.42
C ARG A 23 -2.12 -2.40 -5.69
N ILE A 24 -0.85 -2.46 -5.31
CA ILE A 24 0.16 -1.46 -5.64
C ILE A 24 0.98 -1.98 -6.82
N TYR A 25 1.01 -1.19 -7.88
CA TYR A 25 1.84 -1.42 -9.07
C TYR A 25 3.02 -0.47 -9.01
N LEU A 26 4.22 -1.02 -8.98
CA LEU A 26 5.44 -0.24 -8.97
C LEU A 26 6.00 -0.13 -10.39
N ALA A 27 6.63 0.99 -10.71
CA ALA A 27 7.36 1.17 -11.96
C ALA A 27 8.54 0.18 -12.03
N ASP A 28 9.12 0.02 -13.22
CA ASP A 28 10.26 -0.87 -13.41
C ASP A 28 11.43 -0.54 -12.49
N VAL A 29 12.25 -1.56 -12.26
CA VAL A 29 13.50 -1.47 -11.52
C VAL A 29 14.33 -0.27 -11.99
N GLN A 30 14.74 0.56 -11.03
CA GLN A 30 15.83 1.50 -11.25
C GLN A 30 17.13 0.72 -11.47
N PRO A 31 17.84 0.89 -12.60
CA PRO A 31 19.03 0.09 -12.94
C PRO A 31 20.25 0.39 -12.05
N ILE A 32 20.14 1.39 -11.16
CA ILE A 32 21.20 1.81 -10.27
C ILE A 32 21.25 0.84 -9.07
N PRO A 33 22.43 0.30 -8.72
CA PRO A 33 22.59 -0.48 -7.49
C PRO A 33 22.20 0.37 -6.29
N GLN A 34 21.06 0.08 -5.69
CA GLN A 34 20.66 0.76 -4.46
C GLN A 34 21.24 0.04 -3.25
N VAL A 35 21.85 0.81 -2.35
CA VAL A 35 22.40 0.32 -1.09
C VAL A 35 21.35 0.54 0.01
N TRP A 36 20.56 -0.50 0.28
CA TRP A 36 19.59 -0.52 1.37
C TRP A 36 19.63 -1.86 2.11
N ASN A 37 19.30 -1.81 3.40
CA ASN A 37 19.15 -2.99 4.26
C ASN A 37 17.75 -3.58 4.15
N TYR A 38 16.75 -2.72 3.90
CA TYR A 38 15.38 -3.13 3.65
C TYR A 38 14.65 -2.16 2.72
N GLN A 39 13.64 -2.70 2.05
CA GLN A 39 12.61 -1.99 1.31
C GLN A 39 11.27 -2.23 2.01
N THR A 40 10.45 -1.20 2.10
CA THR A 40 9.09 -1.24 2.65
C THR A 40 8.12 -0.84 1.55
N ILE A 41 7.04 -1.59 1.41
CA ILE A 41 5.89 -1.26 0.60
C ILE A 41 4.68 -1.33 1.52
N GLY A 42 3.83 -0.32 1.51
CA GLY A 42 2.73 -0.28 2.46
C GLY A 42 1.55 0.55 2.01
N VAL A 43 0.47 0.34 2.76
CA VAL A 43 -0.79 1.07 2.63
C VAL A 43 -1.20 1.57 4.00
N THR A 44 -1.60 2.83 4.07
CA THR A 44 -2.22 3.43 5.26
C THR A 44 -3.69 3.64 4.98
N LEU A 45 -4.55 3.18 5.89
CA LEU A 45 -6.00 3.27 5.83
C LEU A 45 -6.48 3.91 7.13
N GLY A 46 -6.88 5.18 7.03
CA GLY A 46 -7.24 5.99 8.18
C GLY A 46 -6.09 6.10 9.19
N LYS A 47 -6.17 5.29 10.25
CA LYS A 47 -5.23 5.28 11.38
C LYS A 47 -4.28 4.09 11.38
N GLU A 48 -4.52 3.11 10.53
CA GLU A 48 -3.78 1.85 10.48
C GLU A 48 -2.90 1.84 9.24
N SER A 49 -1.68 1.34 9.39
CA SER A 49 -0.76 1.17 8.27
C SER A 49 -0.29 -0.26 8.21
N PHE A 50 -0.31 -0.83 7.01
CA PHE A 50 0.05 -2.21 6.73
C PHE A 50 1.27 -2.20 5.83
N HIS A 51 2.29 -2.96 6.19
CA HIS A 51 3.60 -2.90 5.56
C HIS A 51 4.08 -4.31 5.24
N ARG A 52 4.62 -4.46 4.03
CA ARG A 52 5.53 -5.56 3.68
C ARG A 52 6.94 -4.99 3.65
N ARG A 53 7.81 -5.51 4.51
CA ARG A 53 9.23 -5.16 4.53
C ARG A 53 10.05 -6.33 4.02
N SER A 54 10.82 -6.10 2.96
CA SER A 54 11.79 -7.06 2.42
C SER A 54 13.19 -6.62 2.76
N TYR A 55 14.01 -7.56 3.25
CA TYR A 55 15.40 -7.30 3.61
C TYR A 55 16.34 -7.81 2.50
N ALA A 56 17.55 -7.24 2.46
CA ALA A 56 18.57 -7.64 1.49
C ALA A 56 19.01 -9.10 1.62
N ASP A 57 18.82 -9.71 2.80
CA ASP A 57 19.08 -11.13 3.09
C ASP A 57 17.95 -12.07 2.66
N GLY A 58 16.86 -11.55 2.09
CA GLY A 58 15.70 -12.31 1.64
C GLY A 58 14.60 -12.49 2.69
N ARG A 59 14.79 -12.03 3.93
CA ARG A 59 13.73 -12.05 4.94
C ARG A 59 12.57 -11.13 4.54
N ILE A 60 11.35 -11.50 4.93
CA ILE A 60 10.14 -10.69 4.75
C ILE A 60 9.40 -10.58 6.08
N ASP A 61 9.12 -9.35 6.50
CA ASP A 61 8.26 -9.06 7.65
C ASP A 61 6.96 -8.40 7.18
N LEU A 62 5.83 -8.85 7.74
CA LEU A 62 4.54 -8.18 7.60
C LEU A 62 4.25 -7.43 8.90
N LEU A 63 4.11 -6.11 8.79
CA LEU A 63 3.98 -5.22 9.94
C LEU A 63 2.68 -4.43 9.85
N THR A 64 2.08 -4.14 10.99
CA THR A 64 0.98 -3.18 11.12
C THR A 64 1.33 -2.12 12.16
N THR A 65 0.90 -0.89 11.93
CA THR A 65 1.10 0.23 12.85
C THR A 65 -0.20 0.99 13.02
N ILE A 66 -0.65 1.15 14.26
CA ILE A 66 -1.81 2.00 14.58
C ILE A 66 -1.29 3.34 15.08
N SER A 67 -1.59 4.43 14.36
CA SER A 67 -1.40 5.84 14.73
C SER A 67 -0.14 6.15 15.55
N LYS A 68 1.02 6.26 14.88
CA LYS A 68 2.32 6.60 15.48
C LYS A 68 2.78 5.63 16.60
N GLY A 69 2.12 4.49 16.76
CA GLY A 69 2.51 3.45 17.70
C GLY A 69 3.71 2.64 17.24
N THR A 70 4.13 1.70 18.08
CA THR A 70 5.16 0.71 17.73
C THR A 70 4.59 -0.25 16.69
N PRO A 71 5.33 -0.54 15.60
CA PRO A 71 4.92 -1.58 14.65
C PRO A 71 4.77 -2.93 15.35
N SER A 72 3.70 -3.65 15.06
CA SER A 72 3.45 -5.02 15.50
C SER A 72 3.37 -5.95 14.29
N THR A 73 3.49 -7.27 14.52
CA THR A 73 3.37 -8.26 13.46
C THR A 73 1.94 -8.29 12.92
N TRP A 74 1.80 -8.14 11.61
CA TRP A 74 0.50 -8.25 10.94
C TRP A 74 0.26 -9.68 10.45
N GLN A 75 -0.87 -10.25 10.83
CA GLN A 75 -1.30 -11.61 10.43
C GLN A 75 -2.05 -11.66 9.09
N GLY A 76 -2.10 -10.53 8.36
CA GLY A 76 -2.75 -10.49 7.05
C GLY A 76 -1.87 -11.07 5.95
N THR A 77 -2.40 -11.00 4.73
CA THR A 77 -1.75 -11.58 3.56
C THR A 77 -1.30 -10.49 2.60
N VAL A 78 -0.02 -10.54 2.22
CA VAL A 78 0.51 -9.75 1.09
C VAL A 78 1.03 -10.70 0.02
N LYS A 79 0.36 -10.70 -1.14
CA LYS A 79 0.75 -11.50 -2.31
C LYS A 79 1.55 -10.65 -3.27
N MET A 80 2.68 -11.16 -3.72
CA MET A 80 3.37 -10.63 -4.89
C MET A 80 2.79 -11.35 -6.11
N LEU A 81 1.94 -10.66 -6.88
CA LEU A 81 1.27 -11.25 -8.05
C LEU A 81 2.24 -11.32 -9.24
N GLU A 82 3.07 -10.29 -9.38
CA GLU A 82 4.11 -10.11 -10.38
C GLU A 82 5.32 -9.41 -9.70
N PRO A 83 6.53 -9.38 -10.31
CA PRO A 83 7.74 -8.85 -9.67
C PRO A 83 7.63 -7.42 -9.10
N ASN A 84 6.67 -6.63 -9.56
CA ASN A 84 6.40 -5.24 -9.17
C ASN A 84 4.94 -5.00 -8.74
N VAL A 85 4.14 -6.05 -8.52
CA VAL A 85 2.72 -5.94 -8.16
C VAL A 85 2.44 -6.60 -6.82
N PHE A 86 2.02 -5.80 -5.86
CA PHE A 86 1.77 -6.22 -4.49
C PHE A 86 0.31 -6.07 -4.11
N SER A 87 -0.31 -7.16 -3.65
CA SER A 87 -1.71 -7.21 -3.26
C SER A 87 -1.84 -7.38 -1.76
N PHE A 88 -2.47 -6.40 -1.10
CA PHE A 88 -2.76 -6.35 0.32
C PHE A 88 -4.22 -6.71 0.55
N GLU A 89 -4.47 -7.74 1.35
CA GLU A 89 -5.82 -8.11 1.80
C GLU A 89 -6.07 -7.47 3.17
N VAL A 90 -6.93 -6.46 3.23
CA VAL A 90 -7.16 -5.65 4.43
C VAL A 90 -8.64 -5.56 4.77
N GLN A 91 -8.97 -5.73 6.05
CA GLN A 91 -10.34 -5.68 6.58
C GLN A 91 -10.72 -4.23 6.94
N THR A 92 -10.93 -3.38 5.92
CA THR A 92 -11.21 -1.95 6.13
C THR A 92 -12.49 -1.46 5.45
N GLY A 93 -13.10 -0.46 6.08
CA GLY A 93 -14.28 0.23 5.59
C GLY A 93 -14.00 1.14 4.38
N TRP A 94 -15.08 1.49 3.69
CA TRP A 94 -15.06 2.23 2.43
C TRP A 94 -14.87 3.73 2.64
N ASP A 95 -14.92 4.17 3.90
CA ASP A 95 -14.92 5.57 4.35
C ASP A 95 -13.53 6.08 4.75
N GLN A 96 -12.52 5.21 4.75
CA GLN A 96 -11.17 5.53 5.20
C GLN A 96 -10.28 6.06 4.08
N ALA A 97 -9.65 7.22 4.31
CA ALA A 97 -8.58 7.77 3.46
C ALA A 97 -7.47 6.74 3.29
N MET A 98 -6.99 6.59 2.07
CA MET A 98 -5.92 5.65 1.74
C MET A 98 -4.67 6.40 1.31
N GLN A 99 -3.51 5.96 1.77
CA GLN A 99 -2.22 6.33 1.21
C GLN A 99 -1.47 5.05 0.85
N ALA A 100 -0.90 4.98 -0.35
CA ALA A 100 0.09 3.98 -0.68
C ALA A 100 1.47 4.60 -0.58
N PHE A 101 2.46 3.83 -0.14
CA PHE A 101 3.82 4.31 -0.07
C PHE A 101 4.85 3.20 -0.24
N THR A 102 6.03 3.60 -0.67
CA THR A 102 7.23 2.78 -0.72
C THR A 102 8.34 3.51 0.05
N GLY A 103 9.35 2.77 0.46
CA GLY A 103 10.51 3.36 1.11
C GLY A 103 11.64 2.38 1.26
N THR A 104 12.85 2.89 1.42
CA THR A 104 14.04 2.11 1.71
C THR A 104 14.69 2.61 2.99
N SER A 105 15.57 1.80 3.56
CA SER A 105 16.36 2.22 4.73
C SER A 105 17.30 3.40 4.44
N SER A 106 17.58 3.71 3.16
CA SER A 106 18.38 4.87 2.74
C SER A 106 17.56 6.16 2.62
N GLY A 107 16.24 6.10 2.80
CA GLY A 107 15.35 7.26 2.77
C GLY A 107 14.72 7.56 1.41
N GLU A 108 15.04 6.79 0.38
CA GLU A 108 14.35 6.87 -0.92
C GLU A 108 12.98 6.22 -0.83
N GLY A 109 11.96 6.82 -1.44
CA GLY A 109 10.60 6.29 -1.46
C GLY A 109 9.66 7.20 -2.21
N ASP A 110 8.46 6.68 -2.47
CA ASP A 110 7.36 7.39 -3.11
C ASP A 110 6.09 7.23 -2.29
N SER A 111 5.15 8.16 -2.42
CA SER A 111 3.84 8.03 -1.78
C SER A 111 2.74 8.72 -2.58
N VAL A 112 1.58 8.08 -2.63
CA VAL A 112 0.39 8.59 -3.30
C VAL A 112 -0.79 8.57 -2.33
N LEU A 113 -1.46 9.71 -2.20
CA LEU A 113 -2.62 9.90 -1.33
C LEU A 113 -3.93 9.85 -2.12
N TYR A 114 -4.89 9.10 -1.61
CA TYR A 114 -6.24 8.95 -2.16
C TYR A 114 -7.26 9.51 -1.15
N PRO A 115 -7.64 10.80 -1.29
CA PRO A 115 -8.52 11.46 -0.34
C PRO A 115 -9.96 10.94 -0.47
N MET A 116 -10.51 10.42 0.62
CA MET A 116 -11.88 9.89 0.62
C MET A 116 -12.96 10.95 0.40
N LYS A 117 -12.72 12.20 0.80
CA LYS A 117 -13.69 13.28 0.61
C LYS A 117 -14.03 13.46 -0.87
N ALA A 118 -13.01 13.55 -1.72
CA ALA A 118 -13.20 13.72 -3.16
C ALA A 118 -13.88 12.49 -3.80
N MET A 119 -13.50 11.27 -3.41
CA MET A 119 -14.15 10.06 -3.94
C MET A 119 -15.60 9.93 -3.50
N LYS A 120 -15.92 10.29 -2.24
CA LYS A 120 -17.28 10.30 -1.73
C LYS A 120 -18.15 11.32 -2.46
N GLU A 121 -17.65 12.54 -2.66
CA GLU A 121 -18.35 13.59 -3.41
C GLU A 121 -18.62 13.15 -4.86
N LEU A 122 -17.64 12.53 -5.53
CA LEU A 122 -17.81 11.98 -6.88
C LEU A 122 -18.85 10.86 -6.92
N TRP A 123 -18.83 9.93 -5.96
CA TRP A 123 -19.80 8.84 -5.87
C TRP A 123 -21.23 9.33 -5.61
N GLU A 124 -21.41 10.23 -4.63
CA GLU A 124 -22.70 10.84 -4.34
C GLU A 124 -23.20 11.68 -5.51
N GLY A 125 -22.30 12.36 -6.24
CA GLY A 125 -22.60 13.03 -7.50
C GLY A 125 -23.09 12.04 -8.55
N ALA A 126 -22.35 10.97 -8.81
CA ALA A 126 -22.70 9.96 -9.82
C ALA A 126 -24.05 9.29 -9.55
N ARG A 127 -24.37 8.95 -8.27
CA ARG A 127 -25.67 8.40 -7.89
C ARG A 127 -26.84 9.34 -8.18
N LYS A 128 -26.62 10.66 -8.20
CA LYS A 128 -27.67 11.62 -8.58
C LYS A 128 -27.96 11.62 -10.08
N PHE A 129 -27.02 11.16 -10.92
CA PHE A 129 -27.15 11.18 -12.38
C PHE A 129 -27.53 9.83 -13.00
N CYS A 130 -27.41 8.72 -12.26
CA CYS A 130 -27.90 7.39 -12.66
C CYS A 130 -28.87 6.84 -11.59
N PRO A 131 -30.18 7.17 -11.66
CA PRO A 131 -31.20 6.60 -10.79
C PRO A 131 -31.45 5.10 -11.02
#